data_AF-A0A6P4ZS20-F1
#
_entry.id   AF-A0A6P4ZS20-F1
#
_cell.length_a   1.000
_cell.length_b   1.000
_cell.length_c   1.000
_cell.angle_alpha   90.00
_cell.angle_beta   90.00
_cell.angle_gamma   90.00
#
_symmetry.space_group_name_H-M   'P 1'
#
loop_
_entity.id
_entity.type
_entity.pdbx_description
1 polymer ?
#
loop_
_entity_poly.entity_id
_entity_poly.type
_entity_poly.pdbx_seq_one_letter_code
_entity_poly.pdbx_strand_id
1 'polypeptide(L)'
;MRPTKTSSPILPSIDDCEWTPSVQHLFWRHYLLQSPMYFIRWIYVALYSLYLLFVMRAPTDRDIVGYIENTTMAMLIRPATDGKSGEYEVTVKYCKLRASGGYRLKNMSLRYKKSKSDVRVLCFTRNGVKINNRCQIFSTIFFYHGHSLHTKSHLFSNGLVRHIVDNDIKTLRESTYTSIPLHYALLHSSVSVLGNVSRYLGYGSACIRESVVEESRNMSALSGHQAMEHWNLHGRDSFAGRLFRSRQALQIVMERHKIDPKLLDPLFNHTIVHSLDHDASTGWLMLRFSLHPWDTECSMYQAFNTSMFRILITLPNLNPLAPNTIRSINKPFYQDLYRELRKIDPKMADAVTASVMF
;
A
#
# COMPACT_ATOMS: atom_id res chain seq x y z
N MET A 1 -32.69 -29.81 -9.01
CA MET A 1 -31.86 -28.58 -8.94
C MET A 1 -30.43 -28.95 -9.33
N ARG A 2 -29.87 -28.36 -10.39
CA ARG A 2 -28.44 -28.53 -10.70
C ARG A 2 -27.65 -27.76 -9.63
N PRO A 3 -26.57 -28.33 -9.05
CA PRO A 3 -25.72 -27.59 -8.14
C PRO A 3 -25.10 -26.44 -8.94
N THR A 4 -25.41 -25.21 -8.54
CA THR A 4 -24.69 -24.02 -8.99
C THR A 4 -23.23 -24.24 -8.59
N LYS A 5 -22.33 -24.41 -9.57
CA LYS A 5 -20.89 -24.32 -9.36
C LYS A 5 -20.64 -23.02 -8.60
N THR A 6 -20.31 -23.11 -7.32
CA THR A 6 -19.75 -22.00 -6.57
C THR A 6 -18.48 -21.59 -7.31
N SER A 7 -18.54 -20.46 -8.05
CA SER A 7 -17.39 -19.98 -8.80
C SER A 7 -16.28 -19.62 -7.82
N SER A 8 -15.07 -20.11 -8.06
CA SER A 8 -13.91 -19.90 -7.21
C SER A 8 -13.67 -18.42 -6.89
N PRO A 9 -13.19 -18.08 -5.67
CA PRO A 9 -12.83 -16.70 -5.33
C PRO A 9 -11.71 -16.18 -6.24
N ILE A 10 -11.70 -14.86 -6.49
CA ILE A 10 -10.59 -14.21 -7.19
C ILE A 10 -9.40 -14.17 -6.22
N LEU A 11 -8.35 -14.92 -6.57
CA LEU A 11 -7.14 -14.98 -5.75
C LEU A 11 -6.11 -13.94 -6.23
N PRO A 12 -5.30 -13.39 -5.33
CA PRO A 12 -4.16 -12.55 -5.70
C PRO A 12 -3.21 -13.27 -6.65
N SER A 13 -2.89 -12.63 -7.78
CA SER A 13 -1.97 -13.18 -8.77
C SER A 13 -1.07 -12.08 -9.32
N ILE A 14 0.23 -12.33 -9.29
CA ILE A 14 1.21 -11.42 -9.90
C ILE A 14 1.28 -11.59 -11.41
N ASP A 15 0.93 -12.79 -11.91
CA ASP A 15 1.02 -13.12 -13.33
C ASP A 15 -0.17 -12.51 -14.12
N ASP A 16 -1.24 -12.11 -13.42
CA ASP A 16 -2.43 -11.52 -14.04
C ASP A 16 -2.20 -10.10 -14.62
N CYS A 17 -1.04 -9.47 -14.39
CA CYS A 17 -0.71 -8.16 -14.98
C CYS A 17 -0.09 -8.22 -16.38
N GLU A 18 0.11 -9.41 -16.96
CA GLU A 18 0.68 -9.54 -18.31
C GLU A 18 -0.16 -8.86 -19.40
N TRP A 19 0.49 -8.45 -20.48
CA TRP A 19 -0.23 -7.86 -21.61
C TRP A 19 -0.97 -8.95 -22.40
N THR A 20 -2.29 -8.76 -22.62
CA THR A 20 -3.10 -9.62 -23.51
C THR A 20 -4.03 -8.76 -24.37
N PRO A 21 -4.62 -9.30 -25.45
CA PRO A 21 -5.55 -8.56 -26.29
C PRO A 21 -6.74 -7.96 -25.54
N SER A 22 -7.31 -8.65 -24.54
CA SER A 22 -8.48 -8.14 -23.79
C SER A 22 -8.18 -6.89 -22.98
N VAL A 23 -6.95 -6.73 -22.48
CA VAL A 23 -6.54 -5.58 -21.65
C VAL A 23 -5.69 -4.55 -22.40
N GLN A 24 -5.37 -4.78 -23.69
CA GLN A 24 -4.51 -3.88 -24.49
C GLN A 24 -4.99 -2.42 -24.46
N HIS A 25 -6.30 -2.20 -24.49
CA HIS A 25 -6.90 -0.87 -24.43
C HIS A 25 -6.55 -0.11 -23.13
N LEU A 26 -6.34 -0.82 -22.01
CA LEU A 26 -5.93 -0.22 -20.74
C LEU A 26 -4.47 0.28 -20.81
N PHE A 27 -3.59 -0.46 -21.48
CA PHE A 27 -2.20 -0.05 -21.68
C PHE A 27 -2.10 1.21 -22.52
N TRP A 28 -2.84 1.29 -23.62
CA TRP A 28 -2.92 2.51 -24.43
C TRP A 28 -3.43 3.69 -23.63
N ARG A 29 -4.51 3.49 -22.87
CA ARG A 29 -5.09 4.54 -22.02
C ARG A 29 -4.09 5.01 -20.96
N HIS A 30 -3.37 4.10 -20.30
CA HIS A 30 -2.33 4.45 -19.33
C HIS A 30 -1.17 5.22 -19.99
N TYR A 31 -0.66 4.75 -21.12
CA TYR A 31 0.46 5.37 -21.82
C TYR A 31 0.14 6.80 -22.29
N LEU A 32 -1.07 7.02 -22.80
CA LEU A 32 -1.47 8.33 -23.31
C LEU A 32 -1.86 9.32 -22.22
N LEU A 33 -2.56 8.86 -21.17
CA LEU A 33 -3.13 9.75 -20.17
C LEU A 33 -2.29 9.82 -18.89
N GLN A 34 -1.75 8.69 -18.43
CA GLN A 34 -1.08 8.62 -17.13
C GLN A 34 0.44 8.79 -17.22
N SER A 35 1.10 8.16 -18.19
CA SER A 35 2.56 8.22 -18.29
C SER A 35 3.11 9.65 -18.41
N PRO A 36 2.52 10.59 -19.18
CA PRO A 36 2.98 11.97 -19.24
C PRO A 36 2.93 12.68 -17.89
N MET A 37 1.96 12.35 -17.04
CA MET A 37 1.83 12.93 -15.70
C MET A 37 2.99 12.53 -14.80
N TYR A 38 3.58 11.34 -14.97
CA TYR A 38 4.78 10.95 -14.22
C TYR A 38 5.99 11.78 -14.61
N PHE A 39 6.15 12.10 -15.90
CA PHE A 39 7.25 12.94 -16.37
C PHE A 39 7.13 14.39 -15.88
N ILE A 40 5.94 14.99 -16.00
CA ILE A 40 5.71 16.35 -15.49
C ILE A 40 5.95 16.40 -13.98
N ARG A 41 5.42 15.41 -13.26
CA ARG A 41 5.57 15.33 -11.81
C ARG A 41 7.02 15.17 -11.38
N TRP A 42 7.84 14.44 -12.14
CA TRP A 42 9.26 14.23 -11.82
C TRP A 42 10.02 15.54 -11.59
N ILE A 43 9.80 16.57 -12.40
CA ILE A 43 10.45 17.89 -12.24
C ILE A 43 10.04 18.53 -10.91
N TYR A 44 8.73 18.56 -10.64
CA TYR A 44 8.21 19.06 -9.37
C TYR A 44 8.80 18.30 -8.18
N VAL A 45 8.87 16.96 -8.28
CA VAL A 45 9.41 16.14 -7.19
C VAL A 45 10.89 16.39 -6.96
N ALA A 46 11.68 16.58 -8.01
CA ALA A 46 13.10 16.90 -7.86
C ALA A 46 13.28 18.19 -7.05
N LEU A 47 12.57 19.25 -7.43
CA LEU A 47 12.62 20.54 -6.74
C LEU A 47 12.09 20.45 -5.30
N TYR A 48 10.94 19.80 -5.11
CA TYR A 48 10.36 19.66 -3.77
C TYR A 48 11.21 18.76 -2.87
N SER A 49 11.83 17.71 -3.40
CA SER A 49 12.75 16.85 -2.66
C SER A 49 14.00 17.61 -2.22
N LEU A 50 14.53 18.52 -3.05
CA LEU A 50 15.61 19.42 -2.66
C LEU A 50 15.18 20.33 -1.51
N TYR A 51 13.98 20.93 -1.59
CA TYR A 51 13.42 21.73 -0.49
C TYR A 51 13.28 20.91 0.80
N LEU A 52 12.79 19.66 0.70
CA LEU A 52 12.60 18.80 1.87
C LEU A 52 13.92 18.49 2.59
N LEU A 53 15.08 18.49 1.92
CA LEU A 53 16.38 18.26 2.57
C LEU A 53 16.65 19.25 3.72
N PHE A 54 16.07 20.45 3.66
CA PHE A 54 16.25 21.49 4.69
C PHE A 54 15.33 21.33 5.91
N VAL A 55 14.21 20.60 5.77
CA VAL A 55 13.18 20.48 6.83
C VAL A 55 13.00 19.06 7.36
N MET A 56 13.62 18.07 6.70
CA MET A 56 13.54 16.69 7.12
C MET A 56 14.26 16.43 8.46
N ARG A 57 13.64 15.62 9.32
CA ARG A 57 14.17 15.22 10.63
C ARG A 57 14.24 13.71 10.79
N ALA A 58 15.06 13.23 11.73
CA ALA A 58 15.09 11.81 12.07
C ALA A 58 13.73 11.32 12.62
N PRO A 59 13.35 10.04 12.40
CA PRO A 59 12.18 9.43 13.01
C PRO A 59 12.30 9.31 14.53
N THR A 60 11.18 9.48 15.22
CA THR A 60 11.00 9.24 16.65
C THR A 60 10.18 7.96 16.88
N ASP A 61 10.14 7.49 18.13
CA ASP A 61 9.29 6.36 18.52
C ASP A 61 7.80 6.61 18.18
N ARG A 62 7.34 7.86 18.32
CA ARG A 62 5.98 8.28 17.94
C ARG A 62 5.74 8.17 16.44
N ASP A 63 6.73 8.51 15.62
CA ASP A 63 6.59 8.39 14.15
C ASP A 63 6.54 6.93 13.72
N ILE A 64 7.38 6.08 14.32
CA ILE A 64 7.44 4.65 14.05
C ILE A 64 6.09 4.00 14.34
N VAL A 65 5.56 4.20 15.54
CA VAL A 65 4.27 3.62 15.95
C VAL A 65 3.11 4.29 15.19
N GLY A 66 3.17 5.60 14.99
CA GLY A 66 2.17 6.34 14.22
C GLY A 66 2.06 5.85 12.78
N TYR A 67 3.18 5.53 12.13
CA TYR A 67 3.18 4.93 10.79
C TYR A 67 2.47 3.59 10.78
N ILE A 68 2.79 2.70 11.73
CA ILE A 68 2.17 1.38 11.85
C ILE A 68 0.67 1.52 12.08
N GLU A 69 0.26 2.33 13.05
CA GLU A 69 -1.15 2.45 13.47
C GLU A 69 -2.05 3.14 12.44
N ASN A 70 -1.47 3.89 11.48
CA ASN A 70 -2.22 4.59 10.44
C ASN A 70 -2.10 3.93 9.07
N THR A 71 -1.37 2.83 8.92
CA THR A 71 -1.29 2.05 7.68
C THR A 71 -1.89 0.66 7.89
N THR A 72 -1.97 -0.14 6.83
CA THR A 72 -2.35 -1.55 6.90
C THR A 72 -1.53 -2.37 7.88
N MET A 73 -0.32 -1.92 8.26
CA MET A 73 0.44 -2.56 9.33
C MET A 73 -0.29 -2.60 10.67
N ALA A 74 -1.28 -1.73 10.90
CA ALA A 74 -2.11 -1.73 12.11
C ALA A 74 -2.76 -3.10 12.36
N MET A 75 -3.04 -3.87 11.30
CA MET A 75 -3.65 -5.19 11.38
C MET A 75 -2.75 -6.25 12.04
N LEU A 76 -1.44 -5.98 12.14
CA LEU A 76 -0.49 -6.83 12.84
C LEU A 76 -0.35 -6.53 14.33
N ILE A 77 -0.94 -5.43 14.81
CA ILE A 77 -0.82 -5.02 16.21
C ILE A 77 -1.59 -6.02 17.09
N ARG A 78 -0.94 -6.50 18.13
CA ARG A 78 -1.54 -7.35 19.17
C ARG A 78 -1.19 -6.78 20.55
N PRO A 79 -2.04 -6.95 21.57
CA PRO A 79 -1.61 -6.78 22.95
C PRO A 79 -0.40 -7.66 23.25
N ALA A 80 0.52 -7.19 24.10
CA ALA A 80 1.69 -7.97 24.47
C ALA A 80 1.29 -9.29 25.16
N THR A 81 1.92 -10.39 24.73
CA THR A 81 1.58 -11.75 25.16
C THR A 81 1.85 -12.02 26.65
N ASP A 82 2.66 -11.20 27.30
CA ASP A 82 2.98 -11.29 28.74
C ASP A 82 2.01 -10.51 29.64
N GLY A 83 0.87 -10.05 29.11
CA GLY A 83 -0.23 -9.48 29.88
C GLY A 83 0.02 -8.06 30.42
N LYS A 84 1.12 -7.39 30.01
CA LYS A 84 1.41 -6.03 30.45
C LYS A 84 0.47 -5.02 29.79
N SER A 85 -0.36 -4.39 30.62
CA SER A 85 -1.32 -3.38 30.17
C SER A 85 -0.63 -2.21 29.45
N GLY A 86 -1.17 -1.84 28.28
CA GLY A 86 -0.67 -0.73 27.46
C GLY A 86 0.58 -1.06 26.62
N GLU A 87 1.01 -2.32 26.59
CA GLU A 87 2.07 -2.80 25.70
C GLU A 87 1.50 -3.60 24.52
N TYR A 88 2.14 -3.40 23.37
CA TYR A 88 1.70 -3.95 22.09
C TYR A 88 2.88 -4.55 21.34
N GLU A 89 2.60 -5.56 20.53
CA GLU A 89 3.55 -6.30 19.73
C GLU A 89 3.10 -6.32 18.27
N VAL A 90 4.07 -6.14 17.37
CA VAL A 90 3.94 -6.34 15.92
C VAL A 90 4.99 -7.37 15.55
N THR A 91 4.56 -8.51 15.00
CA THR A 91 5.47 -9.58 14.63
C THR A 91 5.25 -10.00 13.19
N VAL A 92 6.34 -10.08 12.43
CA VAL A 92 6.37 -10.60 11.08
C VAL A 92 7.29 -11.81 11.04
N LYS A 93 6.77 -12.94 10.58
CA LYS A 93 7.52 -14.19 10.38
C LYS A 93 7.53 -14.57 8.90
N TYR A 94 8.53 -15.35 8.50
CA TYR A 94 8.65 -15.95 7.17
C TYR A 94 8.62 -14.95 5.98
N CYS A 95 9.13 -13.73 6.17
CA CYS A 95 9.28 -12.75 5.11
C CYS A 95 10.33 -13.22 4.09
N LYS A 96 10.06 -12.99 2.80
CA LYS A 96 10.91 -13.36 1.66
C LYS A 96 11.55 -12.14 1.00
N LEU A 97 11.51 -10.98 1.66
CA LEU A 97 12.06 -9.74 1.11
C LEU A 97 13.59 -9.72 1.11
N ARG A 98 14.17 -9.18 0.05
CA ARG A 98 15.59 -9.04 -0.22
C ARG A 98 15.87 -7.63 -0.71
N ALA A 99 16.89 -7.02 -0.15
CA ALA A 99 17.42 -5.75 -0.61
C ALA A 99 18.65 -5.97 -1.49
N SER A 100 19.04 -4.94 -2.24
CA SER A 100 20.31 -4.91 -2.97
C SER A 100 21.50 -5.19 -2.03
N GLY A 101 22.62 -5.68 -2.57
CA GLY A 101 23.78 -6.07 -1.75
C GLY A 101 23.62 -7.38 -0.96
N GLY A 102 22.58 -8.17 -1.25
CA GLY A 102 22.42 -9.53 -0.69
C GLY A 102 21.73 -9.60 0.67
N TYR A 103 21.26 -8.48 1.20
CA TYR A 103 20.54 -8.42 2.48
C TYR A 103 19.13 -9.03 2.35
N ARG A 104 18.67 -9.69 3.43
CA ARG A 104 17.36 -10.37 3.46
C ARG A 104 16.61 -10.05 4.73
N LEU A 105 15.34 -9.70 4.63
CA LEU A 105 14.42 -9.58 5.76
C LEU A 105 13.63 -10.89 5.89
N LYS A 106 13.96 -11.68 6.92
CA LYS A 106 13.30 -12.97 7.21
C LYS A 106 12.20 -12.82 8.25
N ASN A 107 12.45 -11.99 9.26
CA ASN A 107 11.51 -11.70 10.32
C ASN A 107 11.81 -10.32 10.93
N MET A 108 10.80 -9.73 11.55
CA MET A 108 10.97 -8.59 12.44
C MET A 108 9.96 -8.65 13.57
N SER A 109 10.31 -8.07 14.71
CA SER A 109 9.38 -7.83 15.80
C SER A 109 9.59 -6.43 16.38
N LEU A 110 8.49 -5.77 16.69
CA LEU A 110 8.45 -4.52 17.42
C LEU A 110 7.60 -4.73 18.66
N ARG A 111 8.11 -4.30 19.80
CA ARG A 111 7.34 -4.15 21.02
C ARG A 111 7.37 -2.69 21.45
N TYR A 112 6.21 -2.12 21.71
CA TYR A 112 6.07 -0.72 22.09
C TYR A 112 5.06 -0.57 23.22
N LYS A 113 5.25 0.49 24.01
CA LYS A 113 4.31 0.92 25.04
C LYS A 113 3.64 2.19 24.59
N LYS A 114 2.33 2.27 24.80
CA LYS A 114 1.54 3.45 24.46
C LYS A 114 0.62 3.81 25.62
N SER A 115 0.67 5.08 25.99
CA SER A 115 -0.26 5.73 26.91
C SER A 115 -0.95 6.91 26.22
N LYS A 116 -1.82 7.64 26.92
CA LYS A 116 -2.51 8.81 26.35
C LYS A 116 -1.54 9.91 25.89
N SER A 117 -0.39 10.06 26.55
CA SER A 117 0.55 11.16 26.32
C SER A 117 1.93 10.70 25.80
N ASP A 118 2.23 9.40 25.85
CA ASP A 118 3.57 8.89 25.55
C ASP A 118 3.55 7.61 24.71
N VAL A 119 4.52 7.50 23.82
CA VAL A 119 4.74 6.36 22.93
C VAL A 119 6.22 6.02 22.93
N ARG A 120 6.54 4.79 23.32
CA ARG A 120 7.93 4.35 23.46
C ARG A 120 8.15 3.00 22.79
N VAL A 121 9.15 2.92 21.93
CA VAL A 121 9.64 1.64 21.40
C VAL A 121 10.49 0.98 22.48
N LEU A 122 10.06 -0.19 22.93
CA LEU A 122 10.74 -0.95 23.99
C LEU A 122 11.84 -1.84 23.41
N CYS A 123 11.51 -2.54 22.33
CA CYS A 123 12.43 -3.42 21.64
C CYS A 123 12.04 -3.53 20.17
N PHE A 124 13.04 -3.50 19.29
CA PHE A 124 12.87 -3.89 17.90
C PHE A 124 13.94 -4.90 17.53
N THR A 125 13.53 -5.98 16.87
CA THR A 125 14.45 -6.96 16.29
C THR A 125 14.22 -7.08 14.80
N ARG A 126 15.32 -7.21 14.06
CA ARG A 126 15.34 -7.57 12.65
C ARG A 126 16.18 -8.83 12.50
N ASN A 127 15.59 -9.91 11.98
CA ASN A 127 16.24 -11.22 11.89
C ASN A 127 16.82 -11.71 13.23
N GLY A 128 16.13 -11.43 14.34
CA GLY A 128 16.58 -11.75 15.69
C GLY A 128 17.68 -10.83 16.25
N VAL A 129 18.21 -9.88 15.48
CA VAL A 129 19.20 -8.91 15.94
C VAL A 129 18.49 -7.66 16.46
N LYS A 130 18.81 -7.23 17.68
CA LYS A 130 18.26 -6.00 18.27
C LYS A 130 18.79 -4.76 17.56
N ILE A 131 17.89 -3.88 17.13
CA ILE A 131 18.24 -2.60 16.50
C ILE A 131 17.71 -1.46 17.38
N ASN A 132 18.56 -0.48 17.65
CA ASN A 132 18.22 0.69 18.49
C ASN A 132 18.14 2.00 17.70
N ASN A 133 18.66 2.03 16.46
CA ASN A 133 18.65 3.21 15.61
C ASN A 133 17.24 3.39 15.00
N ARG A 134 16.61 4.55 15.27
CA ARG A 134 15.22 4.82 14.86
C ARG A 134 15.07 4.94 13.35
N CYS A 135 16.06 5.49 12.65
CA CYS A 135 16.08 5.51 11.20
C CYS A 135 16.05 4.08 10.64
N GLN A 136 16.90 3.17 11.16
CA GLN A 136 16.91 1.77 10.71
C GLN A 136 15.61 1.02 11.05
N ILE A 137 15.02 1.28 12.22
CA ILE A 137 13.73 0.68 12.59
C ILE A 137 12.65 1.15 11.61
N PHE A 138 12.54 2.47 11.40
CA PHE A 138 11.58 3.05 10.46
C PHE A 138 11.81 2.55 9.04
N SER A 139 13.06 2.55 8.54
CA SER A 139 13.42 2.01 7.24
C SER A 139 13.00 0.54 7.07
N THR A 140 13.18 -0.29 8.11
CA THR A 140 12.79 -1.71 8.07
C THR A 140 11.27 -1.86 7.98
N ILE A 141 10.53 -1.08 8.77
CA ILE A 141 9.06 -1.05 8.78
C ILE A 141 8.52 -0.58 7.43
N PHE A 142 9.04 0.55 6.92
CA PHE A 142 8.66 1.10 5.62
C PHE A 142 8.96 0.12 4.48
N PHE A 143 10.14 -0.51 4.49
CA PHE A 143 10.55 -1.51 3.51
C PHE A 143 9.63 -2.73 3.53
N TYR A 144 9.27 -3.25 4.71
CA TYR A 144 8.31 -4.34 4.81
C TYR A 144 6.91 -3.94 4.32
N HIS A 145 6.40 -2.79 4.78
CA HIS A 145 5.08 -2.31 4.40
C HIS A 145 4.98 -2.15 2.87
N GLY A 146 5.88 -1.38 2.27
CA GLY A 146 5.82 -1.06 0.84
C GLY A 146 6.03 -2.26 -0.09
N HIS A 147 6.88 -3.23 0.30
CA HIS A 147 7.28 -4.33 -0.58
C HIS A 147 6.63 -5.68 -0.26
N SER A 148 5.99 -5.82 0.91
CA SER A 148 5.24 -7.04 1.26
C SER A 148 3.74 -6.75 1.32
N LEU A 149 3.30 -5.99 2.32
CA LEU A 149 1.88 -5.85 2.61
C LEU A 149 1.15 -5.06 1.53
N HIS A 150 1.67 -3.88 1.21
CA HIS A 150 1.13 -2.99 0.19
C HIS A 150 1.11 -3.68 -1.18
N THR A 151 2.22 -4.35 -1.57
CA THR A 151 2.29 -5.14 -2.81
C THR A 151 1.17 -6.19 -2.89
N LYS A 152 0.80 -6.86 -1.80
CA LYS A 152 -0.30 -7.84 -1.83
C LYS A 152 -1.66 -7.20 -2.14
N SER A 153 -1.90 -5.95 -1.73
CA SER A 153 -3.09 -5.18 -2.14
C SER A 153 -3.12 -4.94 -3.66
N HIS A 154 -1.96 -4.72 -4.28
CA HIS A 154 -1.84 -4.63 -5.75
C HIS A 154 -2.21 -5.95 -6.44
N LEU A 155 -1.85 -7.11 -5.88
CA LEU A 155 -2.11 -8.41 -6.51
C LEU A 155 -3.61 -8.74 -6.63
N PHE A 156 -4.41 -8.37 -5.62
CA PHE A 156 -5.88 -8.48 -5.70
C PHE A 156 -6.46 -7.67 -6.87
N SER A 157 -5.80 -6.56 -7.21
CA SER A 157 -6.23 -5.66 -8.26
C SER A 157 -6.11 -6.28 -9.66
N ASN A 158 -5.09 -7.11 -9.89
CA ASN A 158 -4.88 -7.73 -11.20
C ASN A 158 -6.05 -8.65 -11.56
N GLY A 159 -6.34 -9.62 -10.70
CA GLY A 159 -7.44 -10.56 -10.89
C GLY A 159 -8.80 -9.87 -10.94
N LEU A 160 -9.01 -8.82 -10.13
CA LEU A 160 -10.23 -8.01 -10.18
C LEU A 160 -10.40 -7.33 -11.55
N VAL A 161 -9.36 -6.64 -12.04
CA VAL A 161 -9.44 -5.90 -13.31
C VAL A 161 -9.66 -6.85 -14.48
N ARG A 162 -8.98 -8.02 -14.48
CA ARG A 162 -9.26 -9.10 -15.45
C ARG A 162 -10.72 -9.49 -15.42
N HIS A 163 -11.24 -9.80 -14.24
CA HIS A 163 -12.63 -10.22 -14.09
C HIS A 163 -13.62 -9.16 -14.59
N ILE A 164 -13.39 -7.87 -14.28
CA ILE A 164 -14.23 -6.77 -14.76
C ILE A 164 -14.21 -6.68 -16.28
N VAL A 165 -13.03 -6.77 -16.91
CA VAL A 165 -12.88 -6.66 -18.37
C VAL A 165 -13.47 -7.87 -19.08
N ASP A 166 -13.09 -9.07 -18.68
CA ASP A 166 -13.47 -10.31 -19.36
C ASP A 166 -14.96 -10.64 -19.20
N ASN A 167 -15.64 -10.07 -18.18
CA ASN A 167 -17.08 -10.22 -17.95
C ASN A 167 -17.89 -8.94 -18.24
N ASP A 168 -17.28 -7.91 -18.85
CA ASP A 168 -17.89 -6.60 -19.18
C ASP A 168 -18.72 -5.99 -18.03
N ILE A 169 -18.15 -5.92 -16.81
CA ILE A 169 -18.83 -5.37 -15.63
C ILE A 169 -18.82 -3.83 -15.69
N LYS A 170 -19.74 -3.26 -16.47
CA LYS A 170 -19.80 -1.81 -16.79
C LYS A 170 -19.83 -0.92 -15.55
N THR A 171 -20.51 -1.34 -14.49
CA THR A 171 -20.63 -0.60 -13.22
C THR A 171 -19.27 -0.30 -12.59
N LEU A 172 -18.29 -1.21 -12.76
CA LEU A 172 -16.97 -1.14 -12.12
C LEU A 172 -15.85 -0.72 -13.10
N ARG A 173 -16.20 -0.24 -14.30
CA ARG A 173 -15.21 0.03 -15.36
C ARG A 173 -14.18 1.11 -15.01
N GLU A 174 -14.46 2.01 -14.05
CA GLU A 174 -13.43 2.98 -13.63
C GLU A 174 -12.30 2.33 -12.83
N SER A 175 -12.54 1.17 -12.21
CA SER A 175 -11.51 0.43 -11.48
C SER A 175 -10.44 -0.20 -12.39
N THR A 176 -10.69 -0.27 -13.70
CA THR A 176 -9.73 -0.85 -14.64
C THR A 176 -8.67 0.13 -15.13
N TYR A 177 -8.75 1.41 -14.75
CA TYR A 177 -8.07 2.50 -15.46
C TYR A 177 -6.55 2.32 -15.65
N THR A 178 -5.79 2.14 -14.58
CA THR A 178 -4.31 2.17 -14.61
C THR A 178 -3.64 0.94 -14.02
N SER A 179 -4.40 0.09 -13.32
CA SER A 179 -3.87 -0.88 -12.36
C SER A 179 -2.98 -1.96 -13.01
N ILE A 180 -3.47 -2.66 -14.04
CA ILE A 180 -2.68 -3.67 -14.76
C ILE A 180 -1.45 -3.05 -15.46
N PRO A 181 -1.60 -1.99 -16.29
CA PRO A 181 -0.45 -1.36 -16.95
C PRO A 181 0.63 -0.86 -15.98
N LEU A 182 0.22 -0.32 -14.84
CA LEU A 182 1.11 0.15 -13.78
C LEU A 182 1.96 -0.99 -13.22
N HIS A 183 1.32 -2.10 -12.85
CA HIS A 183 2.03 -3.27 -12.30
C HIS A 183 2.94 -3.91 -13.34
N TYR A 184 2.49 -3.99 -14.60
CA TYR A 184 3.33 -4.45 -15.69
C TYR A 184 4.57 -3.58 -15.85
N ALA A 185 4.43 -2.26 -15.84
CA ALA A 185 5.55 -1.34 -15.93
C ALA A 185 6.54 -1.52 -14.76
N LEU A 186 6.05 -1.74 -13.53
CA LEU A 186 6.89 -2.01 -12.37
C LEU A 186 7.69 -3.31 -12.50
N LEU A 187 7.10 -4.36 -13.07
CA LEU A 187 7.73 -5.70 -13.10
C LEU A 187 8.55 -5.94 -14.37
N HIS A 188 8.18 -5.33 -15.49
CA HIS A 188 8.75 -5.68 -16.80
C HIS A 188 9.47 -4.52 -17.50
N SER A 189 9.37 -3.28 -17.00
CA SER A 189 10.04 -2.14 -17.64
C SER A 189 11.48 -1.94 -17.18
N SER A 190 12.34 -1.51 -18.09
CA SER A 190 13.73 -1.10 -17.82
C SER A 190 13.86 0.21 -17.03
N VAL A 191 12.77 0.99 -16.92
CA VAL A 191 12.70 2.21 -16.11
C VAL A 191 11.99 1.98 -14.77
N SER A 192 11.77 0.72 -14.37
CA SER A 192 11.19 0.40 -13.07
C SER A 192 12.00 0.98 -11.91
N VAL A 193 11.30 1.34 -10.86
CA VAL A 193 11.86 1.84 -9.59
C VAL A 193 12.19 0.71 -8.61
N LEU A 194 11.84 -0.53 -8.95
CA LEU A 194 12.21 -1.72 -8.20
C LEU A 194 13.64 -2.13 -8.57
N GLY A 195 14.46 -2.44 -7.57
CA GLY A 195 15.90 -2.64 -7.73
C GLY A 195 16.69 -1.33 -7.54
N ASN A 196 18.01 -1.38 -7.82
CA ASN A 196 18.92 -0.23 -7.65
C ASN A 196 18.38 1.04 -8.34
N VAL A 197 18.94 2.19 -7.94
CA VAL A 197 18.64 3.50 -8.54
C VAL A 197 18.55 3.39 -10.07
N SER A 198 17.39 3.74 -10.61
CA SER A 198 17.15 3.73 -12.05
C SER A 198 18.14 4.68 -12.71
N ARG A 199 18.92 4.16 -13.66
CA ARG A 199 19.90 4.94 -14.44
C ARG A 199 19.25 6.14 -15.14
N TYR A 200 17.97 6.00 -15.51
CA TYR A 200 17.23 7.03 -16.24
C TYR A 200 16.53 8.04 -15.33
N LEU A 201 16.03 7.60 -14.17
CA LEU A 201 15.20 8.45 -13.31
C LEU A 201 15.97 9.06 -12.14
N GLY A 202 17.16 8.55 -11.82
CA GLY A 202 17.99 9.06 -10.73
C GLY A 202 17.48 8.72 -9.32
N TYR A 203 16.43 7.90 -9.21
CA TYR A 203 15.90 7.38 -7.95
C TYR A 203 15.56 5.88 -8.04
N GLY A 204 15.42 5.19 -6.91
CA GLY A 204 15.06 3.77 -6.87
C GLY A 204 14.93 3.21 -5.46
N SER A 205 14.26 2.05 -5.36
CA SER A 205 14.06 1.31 -4.12
C SER A 205 15.32 0.53 -3.71
N ALA A 206 15.37 0.10 -2.45
CA ALA A 206 16.34 -0.90 -2.02
C ALA A 206 15.90 -2.34 -2.35
N CYS A 207 14.60 -2.59 -2.55
CA CYS A 207 14.07 -3.94 -2.74
C CYS A 207 14.28 -4.40 -4.17
N ILE A 208 14.79 -5.62 -4.35
CA ILE A 208 14.95 -6.19 -5.70
C ILE A 208 13.62 -6.74 -6.21
N ARG A 209 13.39 -6.63 -7.51
CA ARG A 209 12.15 -7.05 -8.17
C ARG A 209 11.83 -8.53 -7.91
N GLU A 210 12.81 -9.42 -8.06
CA GLU A 210 12.63 -10.87 -7.90
C GLU A 210 12.14 -11.21 -6.49
N SER A 211 12.51 -10.37 -5.51
CA SER A 211 12.06 -10.53 -4.15
C SER A 211 10.62 -10.08 -3.92
N VAL A 212 10.18 -9.03 -4.60
CA VAL A 212 8.78 -8.60 -4.60
C VAL A 212 7.91 -9.71 -5.20
N VAL A 213 8.37 -10.33 -6.29
CA VAL A 213 7.68 -11.48 -6.93
C VAL A 213 7.59 -12.67 -5.98
N GLU A 214 8.68 -13.03 -5.31
CA GLU A 214 8.72 -14.14 -4.35
C GLU A 214 7.82 -13.87 -3.14
N GLU A 215 7.89 -12.66 -2.55
CA GLU A 215 7.08 -12.26 -1.41
C GLU A 215 5.59 -12.11 -1.76
N SER A 216 5.28 -11.80 -3.01
CA SER A 216 3.91 -11.74 -3.53
C SER A 216 3.23 -13.11 -3.51
N ARG A 217 3.99 -14.18 -3.76
CA ARG A 217 3.50 -15.57 -3.70
C ARG A 217 3.38 -16.10 -2.27
N ASN A 218 3.88 -15.35 -1.27
CA ASN A 218 3.85 -15.75 0.14
C ASN A 218 2.49 -15.43 0.78
N MET A 219 1.49 -16.28 0.52
CA MET A 219 0.13 -16.12 1.03
C MET A 219 0.00 -16.37 2.53
N SER A 220 0.95 -17.08 3.14
CA SER A 220 0.97 -17.30 4.59
C SER A 220 1.05 -15.97 5.36
N ALA A 221 1.81 -15.00 4.83
CA ALA A 221 1.89 -13.66 5.40
C ALA A 221 0.56 -12.90 5.33
N LEU A 222 -0.26 -13.13 4.30
CA LEU A 222 -1.55 -12.43 4.12
C LEU A 222 -2.59 -12.86 5.17
N SER A 223 -2.57 -14.13 5.58
CA SER A 223 -3.54 -14.66 6.56
C SER A 223 -3.56 -13.89 7.88
N GLY A 224 -2.38 -13.44 8.36
CA GLY A 224 -2.28 -12.62 9.57
C GLY A 224 -2.77 -11.18 9.39
N HIS A 225 -2.74 -10.65 8.17
CA HIS A 225 -3.22 -9.30 7.82
C HIS A 225 -4.74 -9.26 7.61
N GLN A 226 -5.31 -10.33 7.05
CA GLN A 226 -6.74 -10.44 6.76
C GLN A 226 -7.57 -11.07 7.89
N ALA A 227 -6.96 -11.34 9.04
CA ALA A 227 -7.68 -11.85 10.21
C ALA A 227 -8.58 -10.73 10.79
N MET A 228 -9.80 -10.68 10.24
CA MET A 228 -10.84 -9.67 10.48
C MET A 228 -11.20 -9.50 11.96
N GLU A 229 -11.06 -10.56 12.76
CA GLU A 229 -11.25 -10.52 14.21
C GLU A 229 -10.39 -9.43 14.85
N HIS A 230 -9.17 -9.23 14.37
CA HIS A 230 -8.27 -8.22 14.93
C HIS A 230 -8.67 -6.81 14.57
N TRP A 231 -9.37 -6.61 13.46
CA TRP A 231 -9.78 -5.28 13.02
C TRP A 231 -10.87 -4.72 13.93
N ASN A 232 -11.78 -5.58 14.37
CA ASN A 232 -12.85 -5.26 15.30
C ASN A 232 -12.35 -5.10 16.76
N LEU A 233 -11.19 -5.67 17.09
CA LEU A 233 -10.58 -5.51 18.41
C LEU A 233 -9.94 -4.11 18.59
N HIS A 234 -9.73 -3.36 17.51
CA HIS A 234 -9.30 -1.97 17.61
C HIS A 234 -10.49 -1.02 17.83
N GLY A 235 -10.29 0.05 18.60
CA GLY A 235 -11.32 1.06 18.86
C GLY A 235 -11.90 1.64 17.56
N ARG A 236 -13.19 2.02 17.56
CA ARG A 236 -13.91 2.49 16.36
C ARG A 236 -13.18 3.61 15.60
N ASP A 237 -12.49 4.48 16.32
CA ASP A 237 -11.76 5.64 15.76
C ASP A 237 -10.32 5.33 15.34
N SER A 238 -9.87 4.08 15.48
CA SER A 238 -8.60 3.62 14.92
C SER A 238 -8.67 3.47 13.40
N PHE A 239 -7.51 3.44 12.75
CA PHE A 239 -7.42 3.16 11.31
C PHE A 239 -8.04 1.79 10.96
N ALA A 240 -7.71 0.74 11.72
CA ALA A 240 -8.26 -0.60 11.51
C ALA A 240 -9.79 -0.65 11.71
N GLY A 241 -10.30 0.04 12.73
CA GLY A 241 -11.75 0.18 12.98
C GLY A 241 -12.48 0.97 11.89
N ARG A 242 -11.82 1.96 11.27
CA ARG A 242 -12.33 2.63 10.06
C ARG A 242 -12.33 1.70 8.86
N LEU A 243 -11.23 0.98 8.59
CA LEU A 243 -11.15 0.00 7.49
C LEU A 243 -12.24 -1.08 7.58
N PHE A 244 -12.48 -1.62 8.77
CA PHE A 244 -13.55 -2.59 9.01
C PHE A 244 -14.92 -2.05 8.58
N ARG A 245 -15.26 -0.85 9.04
CA ARG A 245 -16.53 -0.18 8.69
C ARG A 245 -16.59 0.17 7.20
N SER A 246 -15.47 0.54 6.59
CA SER A 246 -15.39 0.80 5.15
C SER A 246 -15.65 -0.45 4.31
N ARG A 247 -15.19 -1.63 4.77
CA ARG A 247 -15.51 -2.91 4.14
C ARG A 247 -17.00 -3.22 4.22
N GLN A 248 -17.63 -2.98 5.38
CA GLN A 248 -19.09 -3.13 5.54
C GLN A 248 -19.87 -2.16 4.65
N ALA A 249 -19.44 -0.90 4.56
CA ALA A 249 -20.02 0.09 3.66
C ALA A 249 -19.93 -0.35 2.20
N LEU A 250 -18.78 -0.86 1.76
CA LEU A 250 -18.61 -1.40 0.42
C LEU A 250 -19.56 -2.58 0.16
N GLN A 251 -19.69 -3.50 1.11
CA GLN A 251 -20.62 -4.63 0.99
C GLN A 251 -22.07 -4.17 0.77
N ILE A 252 -22.56 -3.21 1.57
CA ILE A 252 -23.91 -2.65 1.44
C ILE A 252 -24.11 -2.01 0.06
N VAL A 253 -23.11 -1.27 -0.43
CA VAL A 253 -23.18 -0.64 -1.75
C VAL A 253 -23.14 -1.69 -2.86
N MET A 254 -22.32 -2.73 -2.74
CA MET A 254 -22.28 -3.84 -3.69
C MET A 254 -23.64 -4.55 -3.80
N GLU A 255 -24.29 -4.83 -2.66
CA GLU A 255 -25.63 -5.42 -2.63
C GLU A 255 -26.66 -4.53 -3.34
N ARG A 256 -26.65 -3.22 -3.08
CA ARG A 256 -27.55 -2.25 -3.73
C ARG A 256 -27.37 -2.20 -5.25
N HIS A 257 -26.12 -2.29 -5.72
CA HIS A 257 -25.77 -2.24 -7.14
C HIS A 257 -25.69 -3.63 -7.81
N LYS A 258 -26.13 -4.69 -7.12
CA LYS A 258 -26.14 -6.08 -7.59
C LYS A 258 -24.76 -6.57 -8.08
N ILE A 259 -23.70 -6.14 -7.40
CA ILE A 259 -22.34 -6.61 -7.65
C ILE A 259 -22.14 -7.95 -6.93
N ASP A 260 -21.53 -8.91 -7.62
CA ASP A 260 -21.24 -10.24 -7.08
C ASP A 260 -20.46 -10.14 -5.75
N PRO A 261 -20.98 -10.70 -4.64
CA PRO A 261 -20.31 -10.66 -3.34
C PRO A 261 -18.88 -11.21 -3.33
N LYS A 262 -18.53 -12.10 -4.27
CA LYS A 262 -17.15 -12.62 -4.40
C LYS A 262 -16.10 -11.54 -4.71
N LEU A 263 -16.55 -10.37 -5.19
CA LEU A 263 -15.68 -9.24 -5.52
C LEU A 263 -15.38 -8.36 -4.31
N LEU A 264 -15.96 -8.63 -3.13
CA LEU A 264 -15.86 -7.75 -1.97
C LEU A 264 -14.42 -7.52 -1.55
N ASP A 265 -13.67 -8.59 -1.27
CA ASP A 265 -12.29 -8.44 -0.80
C ASP A 265 -11.35 -7.89 -1.89
N PRO A 266 -11.43 -8.32 -3.16
CA PRO A 266 -10.67 -7.68 -4.23
C PRO A 266 -10.99 -6.20 -4.39
N LEU A 267 -12.27 -5.80 -4.42
CA LEU A 267 -12.67 -4.39 -4.53
C LEU A 267 -12.25 -3.58 -3.32
N PHE A 268 -12.36 -4.15 -2.12
CA PHE A 268 -11.96 -3.51 -0.88
C PHE A 268 -10.46 -3.20 -0.88
N ASN A 269 -9.63 -4.19 -1.24
CA ASN A 269 -8.18 -4.01 -1.31
C ASN A 269 -7.79 -3.02 -2.41
N HIS A 270 -8.45 -3.12 -3.56
CA HIS A 270 -8.19 -2.31 -4.75
C HIS A 270 -8.52 -0.83 -4.58
N THR A 271 -9.67 -0.52 -3.99
CA THR A 271 -10.22 0.84 -3.94
C THR A 271 -9.92 1.53 -2.61
N ILE A 272 -10.08 0.83 -1.49
CA ILE A 272 -10.02 1.44 -0.16
C ILE A 272 -8.65 1.23 0.46
N VAL A 273 -8.24 -0.02 0.65
CA VAL A 273 -6.99 -0.32 1.38
C VAL A 273 -5.78 0.32 0.72
N HIS A 274 -5.63 0.09 -0.59
CA HIS A 274 -4.54 0.64 -1.38
C HIS A 274 -4.45 2.16 -1.23
N SER A 275 -5.55 2.88 -1.52
CA SER A 275 -5.55 4.35 -1.51
C SER A 275 -5.28 4.93 -0.11
N LEU A 276 -5.75 4.25 0.94
CA LEU A 276 -5.51 4.68 2.31
C LEU A 276 -4.09 4.39 2.80
N ASP A 277 -3.43 3.34 2.31
CA ASP A 277 -2.00 3.14 2.55
C ASP A 277 -1.15 4.24 1.94
N HIS A 278 -1.49 4.67 0.72
CA HIS A 278 -0.86 5.82 0.08
C HIS A 278 -1.08 7.09 0.92
N ASP A 279 -2.34 7.45 1.19
CA ASP A 279 -2.71 8.64 1.97
C ASP A 279 -2.01 8.69 3.33
N ALA A 280 -2.07 7.61 4.10
CA ALA A 280 -1.42 7.51 5.40
C ALA A 280 0.10 7.65 5.31
N SER A 281 0.71 7.10 4.26
CA SER A 281 2.17 7.18 4.07
C SER A 281 2.62 8.60 3.71
N THR A 282 1.75 9.45 3.14
CA THR A 282 2.06 10.86 2.83
C THR A 282 2.34 11.71 4.07
N GLY A 283 1.76 11.36 5.22
CA GLY A 283 1.95 12.08 6.48
C GLY A 283 3.39 12.07 7.00
N TRP A 284 4.26 11.25 6.41
CA TRP A 284 5.62 10.97 6.89
C TRP A 284 6.72 11.44 5.94
N LEU A 285 6.40 12.36 5.00
CA LEU A 285 7.35 12.91 4.03
C LEU A 285 8.50 13.70 4.70
N MET A 286 8.27 14.27 5.88
CA MET A 286 9.26 15.06 6.62
C MET A 286 10.28 14.21 7.39
N LEU A 287 10.22 12.88 7.27
CA LEU A 287 11.18 11.99 7.93
C LEU A 287 12.40 11.73 7.05
N ARG A 288 13.58 11.78 7.67
CA ARG A 288 14.89 11.45 7.08
C ARG A 288 15.29 10.03 7.44
N PHE A 289 15.22 9.12 6.49
CA PHE A 289 15.68 7.74 6.64
C PHE A 289 16.18 7.24 5.27
N SER A 290 16.90 6.11 5.26
CA SER A 290 17.31 5.45 4.00
C SER A 290 16.26 4.44 3.55
N LEU A 291 15.95 4.36 2.26
CA LEU A 291 15.14 3.25 1.72
C LEU A 291 15.79 1.88 1.97
N HIS A 292 17.11 1.82 2.16
CA HIS A 292 17.82 0.57 2.44
C HIS A 292 17.91 0.33 3.96
N PRO A 293 17.24 -0.70 4.51
CA PRO A 293 17.09 -0.85 5.96
C PRO A 293 18.39 -1.05 6.73
N TRP A 294 19.43 -1.59 6.08
CA TRP A 294 20.71 -1.90 6.74
C TRP A 294 21.63 -0.69 6.87
N ASP A 295 21.30 0.44 6.24
CA ASP A 295 22.12 1.64 6.34
C ASP A 295 22.02 2.22 7.76
N THR A 296 23.15 2.42 8.43
CA THR A 296 23.20 2.99 9.78
C THR A 296 23.03 4.51 9.78
N GLU A 297 23.28 5.13 8.64
CA GLU A 297 23.20 6.57 8.42
C GLU A 297 22.36 6.89 7.19
N CYS A 298 21.94 8.16 7.07
CA CYS A 298 21.23 8.66 5.91
C CYS A 298 21.93 9.90 5.36
N SER A 299 22.77 9.69 4.34
CA SER A 299 23.40 10.75 3.54
C SER A 299 22.37 11.65 2.89
N MET A 300 22.80 12.83 2.41
CA MET A 300 21.91 13.73 1.65
C MET A 300 21.35 13.07 0.40
N TYR A 301 22.16 12.25 -0.29
CA TYR A 301 21.72 11.51 -1.46
C TYR A 301 20.63 10.48 -1.12
N GLN A 302 20.82 9.69 -0.05
CA GLN A 302 19.79 8.74 0.40
C GLN A 302 18.51 9.47 0.83
N ALA A 303 18.63 10.60 1.53
CA ALA A 303 17.48 11.40 1.93
C ALA A 303 16.72 11.95 0.71
N PHE A 304 17.45 12.45 -0.29
CA PHE A 304 16.89 12.92 -1.56
C PHE A 304 16.19 11.79 -2.31
N ASN A 305 16.85 10.63 -2.49
CA ASN A 305 16.28 9.45 -3.13
C ASN A 305 15.01 8.96 -2.40
N THR A 306 15.02 8.97 -1.06
CA THR A 306 13.86 8.58 -0.24
C THR A 306 12.69 9.55 -0.41
N SER A 307 12.95 10.86 -0.50
CA SER A 307 11.93 11.87 -0.81
C SER A 307 11.38 11.71 -2.21
N MET A 308 12.25 11.57 -3.22
CA MET A 308 11.85 11.32 -4.60
C MET A 308 10.95 10.09 -4.70
N PHE A 309 11.35 8.98 -4.09
CA PHE A 309 10.57 7.74 -4.08
C PHE A 309 9.21 7.95 -3.42
N ARG A 310 9.14 8.53 -2.22
CA ARG A 310 7.86 8.74 -1.53
C ARG A 310 6.91 9.65 -2.32
N ILE A 311 7.43 10.71 -2.94
CA ILE A 311 6.57 11.64 -3.67
C ILE A 311 6.16 11.07 -5.04
N LEU A 312 7.00 10.28 -5.71
CA LEU A 312 6.65 9.70 -7.01
C LEU A 312 5.84 8.41 -6.93
N ILE A 313 6.05 7.61 -5.87
CA ILE A 313 5.53 6.24 -5.75
C ILE A 313 4.52 6.09 -4.63
N THR A 314 4.57 6.94 -3.60
CA THR A 314 3.69 6.80 -2.42
C THR A 314 2.62 7.88 -2.36
N LEU A 315 2.82 9.05 -2.97
CA LEU A 315 1.78 10.07 -3.09
C LEU A 315 0.98 9.85 -4.38
N PRO A 316 -0.36 9.71 -4.34
CA PRO A 316 -1.18 9.42 -5.52
C PRO A 316 -1.00 10.47 -6.64
N ASN A 317 -0.68 10.02 -7.85
CA ASN A 317 -0.50 10.83 -9.05
C ASN A 317 -1.83 11.01 -9.77
N LEU A 318 -2.71 11.78 -9.14
CA LEU A 318 -4.01 12.08 -9.70
C LEU A 318 -3.83 12.85 -11.01
N ASN A 319 -4.24 12.24 -12.11
CA ASN A 319 -4.30 12.93 -13.39
C ASN A 319 -5.47 13.93 -13.35
N PRO A 320 -5.23 15.25 -13.43
CA PRO A 320 -6.31 16.24 -13.37
C PRO A 320 -7.29 16.12 -14.54
N LEU A 321 -6.85 15.56 -15.67
CA LEU A 321 -7.68 15.33 -16.86
C LEU A 321 -8.51 14.04 -16.76
N ALA A 322 -8.19 13.17 -15.81
CA ALA A 322 -8.88 11.90 -15.57
C ALA A 322 -8.85 11.56 -14.07
N PRO A 323 -9.52 12.37 -13.22
CA PRO A 323 -9.49 12.17 -11.79
C PRO A 323 -10.16 10.83 -11.45
N ASN A 324 -9.47 10.02 -10.64
CA ASN A 324 -9.94 8.69 -10.27
C ASN A 324 -10.35 8.59 -8.80
N THR A 325 -10.36 9.69 -8.05
CA THR A 325 -10.96 9.73 -6.71
C THR A 325 -12.44 9.42 -6.84
N ILE A 326 -12.98 8.56 -5.96
CA ILE A 326 -14.38 8.11 -6.07
C ILE A 326 -15.37 9.28 -5.94
N ARG A 327 -14.97 10.36 -5.27
CA ARG A 327 -15.70 11.63 -5.19
C ARG A 327 -15.90 12.29 -6.55
N SER A 328 -14.90 12.21 -7.43
CA SER A 328 -14.88 12.89 -8.73
C SER A 328 -15.52 12.05 -9.84
N ILE A 329 -15.78 10.77 -9.59
CA ILE A 329 -16.36 9.85 -10.57
C ILE A 329 -17.88 9.99 -10.57
N ASN A 330 -18.43 10.42 -11.72
CA ASN A 330 -19.87 10.55 -11.91
C ASN A 330 -20.52 9.21 -12.29
N LYS A 331 -20.48 8.22 -11.38
CA LYS A 331 -21.17 6.93 -11.53
C LYS A 331 -21.87 6.52 -10.23
N PRO A 332 -23.08 5.94 -10.30
CA PRO A 332 -23.89 5.64 -9.11
C PRO A 332 -23.18 4.81 -8.04
N PHE A 333 -22.48 3.74 -8.43
CA PHE A 333 -21.76 2.87 -7.50
C PHE A 333 -20.71 3.64 -6.67
N TYR A 334 -19.84 4.41 -7.33
CA TYR A 334 -18.77 5.15 -6.65
C TYR A 334 -19.29 6.35 -5.85
N GLN A 335 -20.37 7.00 -6.31
CA GLN A 335 -21.03 8.07 -5.56
C GLN A 335 -21.67 7.55 -4.28
N ASP A 336 -22.35 6.41 -4.35
CA ASP A 336 -22.94 5.77 -3.17
C ASP A 336 -21.84 5.30 -2.21
N LEU A 337 -20.77 4.70 -2.72
CA LEU A 337 -19.61 4.32 -1.91
C LEU A 337 -19.01 5.54 -1.21
N TYR A 338 -18.78 6.65 -1.93
CA TYR A 338 -18.27 7.88 -1.34
C TYR A 338 -19.19 8.41 -0.23
N ARG A 339 -20.51 8.40 -0.43
CA ARG A 339 -21.47 8.83 0.60
C ARG A 339 -21.41 7.95 1.85
N GLU A 340 -21.31 6.63 1.71
CA GLU A 340 -21.20 5.74 2.86
C GLU A 340 -19.85 5.89 3.59
N LEU A 341 -18.75 6.01 2.86
CA LEU A 341 -17.42 6.23 3.45
C LEU A 341 -17.33 7.58 4.16
N ARG A 342 -17.95 8.63 3.62
CA ARG A 342 -17.96 9.97 4.23
C ARG A 342 -18.66 10.01 5.58
N LYS A 343 -19.62 9.10 5.85
CA LYS A 343 -20.24 8.94 7.18
C LYS A 343 -19.27 8.34 8.21
N ILE A 344 -18.25 7.60 7.75
CA ILE A 344 -17.25 6.96 8.60
C ILE A 344 -16.16 7.96 8.94
N ASP A 345 -15.55 8.55 7.91
CA ASP A 345 -14.48 9.55 8.01
C ASP A 345 -14.40 10.35 6.69
N PRO A 346 -14.74 11.66 6.70
CA PRO A 346 -14.71 12.48 5.50
C PRO A 346 -13.33 12.60 4.84
N LYS A 347 -12.25 12.68 5.63
CA LYS A 347 -10.89 12.83 5.11
C LYS A 347 -10.45 11.55 4.41
N MET A 348 -10.72 10.41 5.04
CA MET A 348 -10.48 9.10 4.45
C MET A 348 -11.26 8.92 3.14
N ALA A 349 -12.54 9.30 3.11
CA ALA A 349 -13.37 9.16 1.91
C ALA A 349 -12.86 9.99 0.72
N ASP A 350 -12.29 11.17 0.97
CA ASP A 350 -11.72 12.04 -0.07
C ASP A 350 -10.44 11.45 -0.70
N ALA A 351 -9.72 10.58 0.02
CA ALA A 351 -8.51 9.92 -0.46
C ALA A 351 -8.75 8.64 -1.28
N VAL A 352 -9.95 8.04 -1.19
CA VAL A 352 -10.26 6.76 -1.85
C VAL A 352 -10.34 6.93 -3.37
N THR A 353 -9.71 6.01 -4.10
CA THR A 353 -9.69 6.01 -5.57
C THR A 353 -10.35 4.76 -6.13
N ALA A 354 -10.89 4.85 -7.34
CA ALA A 354 -11.48 3.71 -8.01
C ALA A 354 -10.44 2.70 -8.52
N SER A 355 -9.23 3.18 -8.85
CA SER A 355 -8.13 2.38 -9.40
C SER A 355 -6.82 2.63 -8.66
N VAL A 356 -5.88 1.70 -8.84
CA VAL A 356 -4.51 1.79 -8.30
C VAL A 356 -3.69 2.80 -9.10
N MET A 357 -3.00 3.71 -8.40
CA MET A 357 -2.04 4.68 -8.92
C MET A 357 -0.84 4.78 -7.98
N PHE A 358 0.33 5.21 -8.50
CA PHE A 358 1.46 5.62 -7.65
C PHE A 358 1.15 6.87 -6.86
#